data_AF-F4NZ60-F1
#
_entry.id   AF-F4NZ60-F1
#
_cell.length_a   1.000
_cell.length_b   1.000
_cell.length_c   1.000
_cell.angle_alpha   90.00
_cell.angle_beta   90.00
_cell.angle_gamma   90.00
#
_symmetry.space_group_name_H-M   'P 1'
#
loop_
_entity.id
_entity.type
_entity.pdbx_description
1 polymer ?
#
loop_
_entity_poly.entity_id
_entity_poly.type
_entity_poly.pdbx_seq_one_letter_code
_entity_poly.pdbx_strand_id
1 'polypeptide(L)'
;MKLTADIVAAGSTAKRNKNELICTYLSRISHVSVVGRGIVDMSGISVSSNNLTVLFLYDNKIQVIQGLENCHNLTRLYLQNNNISSISGLETGLYKLSVLNISGNKIKIISGLHNLPNLQTLYVDKQILNKDEAVEFDLDTLAGLSELEILVERCKSLSSLQIANNLIRDRYLRQKLILANSMLRSIDGKDVTQTEHEFLCRMEAQRFTRSKLSTQPKQTLHEQLEEPQSHPIPHLPPYASQYR
;
A
#
# COMPACT_ATOMS: atom_id res chain seq x y z
N MET A 1 -4.72 -23.82 -12.84
CA MET A 1 -6.18 -23.98 -12.99
C MET A 1 -6.81 -22.62 -13.17
N LYS A 2 -7.82 -22.49 -14.06
CA LYS A 2 -8.55 -21.22 -14.24
C LYS A 2 -9.71 -21.14 -13.25
N LEU A 3 -9.96 -19.94 -12.72
CA LEU A 3 -11.15 -19.63 -11.94
C LEU A 3 -12.35 -19.61 -12.89
N THR A 4 -13.18 -20.66 -12.87
CA THR A 4 -14.39 -20.77 -13.70
C THR A 4 -15.62 -20.27 -12.96
N ALA A 5 -16.71 -20.02 -13.69
CA ALA A 5 -18.00 -19.65 -13.13
C ALA A 5 -18.49 -20.65 -12.06
N ASP A 6 -18.26 -21.94 -12.26
CA ASP A 6 -18.64 -22.98 -11.29
C ASP A 6 -17.79 -22.91 -10.00
N ILE A 7 -16.49 -22.62 -10.13
CA ILE A 7 -15.61 -22.45 -8.97
C ILE A 7 -16.00 -21.19 -8.19
N VAL A 8 -16.34 -20.10 -8.90
CA VAL A 8 -16.84 -18.85 -8.29
C VAL A 8 -18.17 -19.12 -7.56
N ALA A 9 -19.11 -19.81 -8.21
CA ALA A 9 -20.38 -20.16 -7.61
C ALA A 9 -20.22 -21.02 -6.37
N ALA A 10 -19.36 -22.06 -6.44
CA ALA A 10 -19.07 -22.92 -5.31
C ALA A 10 -18.30 -22.21 -4.18
N GLY A 11 -17.59 -21.13 -4.49
CA GLY A 11 -16.86 -20.31 -3.52
C GLY A 11 -17.72 -19.21 -2.89
N SER A 12 -18.96 -19.00 -3.33
CA SER A 12 -19.82 -17.98 -2.75
C SER A 12 -20.49 -18.46 -1.46
N THR A 13 -20.69 -17.54 -0.52
CA THR A 13 -21.46 -17.78 0.70
C THR A 13 -22.98 -17.76 0.45
N ALA A 14 -23.43 -17.12 -0.63
CA ALA A 14 -24.83 -17.07 -0.99
C ALA A 14 -25.28 -18.39 -1.62
N LYS A 15 -26.47 -18.90 -1.26
CA LYS A 15 -27.03 -20.08 -1.93
C LYS A 15 -27.77 -19.67 -3.20
N ARG A 16 -27.59 -20.46 -4.27
CA ARG A 16 -28.35 -20.34 -5.51
C ARG A 16 -29.74 -20.94 -5.34
N ASN A 17 -30.77 -20.26 -5.83
CA ASN A 17 -32.13 -20.78 -5.80
C ASN A 17 -32.32 -21.87 -6.87
N LYS A 18 -33.19 -22.86 -6.61
CA LYS A 18 -33.39 -24.03 -7.50
C LYS A 18 -33.74 -23.66 -8.95
N ASN A 19 -34.49 -22.59 -9.15
CA ASN A 19 -34.96 -22.13 -10.47
C ASN A 19 -34.21 -20.89 -10.99
N GLU A 20 -33.19 -20.43 -10.27
CA GLU A 20 -32.42 -19.25 -10.66
C GLU A 20 -31.36 -19.61 -11.68
N LEU A 21 -31.22 -18.79 -12.74
CA LEU A 21 -30.16 -18.94 -13.72
C LEU A 21 -28.80 -18.67 -13.09
N ILE A 22 -27.77 -19.41 -13.50
CA ILE A 22 -26.42 -19.27 -12.94
C ILE A 22 -25.86 -17.85 -13.10
N CYS A 23 -26.13 -17.20 -14.23
CA CYS A 23 -25.70 -15.82 -14.49
C CYS A 23 -26.39 -14.81 -13.56
N THR A 24 -27.68 -14.98 -13.28
CA THR A 24 -28.43 -14.15 -12.32
C THR A 24 -27.91 -14.34 -10.91
N TYR A 25 -27.59 -15.58 -10.54
CA TYR A 25 -26.96 -15.86 -9.25
C TYR A 25 -25.58 -15.21 -9.14
N LEU A 26 -24.70 -15.44 -10.11
CA LEU A 26 -23.34 -14.89 -10.14
C LEU A 26 -23.33 -13.36 -10.18
N SER A 27 -24.34 -12.71 -10.77
CA SER A 27 -24.39 -11.25 -10.81
C SER A 27 -24.78 -10.62 -9.48
N ARG A 28 -25.42 -11.35 -8.55
CA ARG A 28 -25.85 -10.84 -7.23
C ARG A 28 -24.94 -11.25 -6.07
N ILE A 29 -23.96 -12.15 -6.28
CA ILE A 29 -23.07 -12.54 -5.18
C ILE A 29 -22.12 -11.39 -4.82
N SER A 30 -21.88 -11.22 -3.53
CA SER A 30 -21.02 -10.15 -3.00
C SER A 30 -19.73 -10.66 -2.37
N HIS A 31 -19.72 -11.91 -1.89
CA HIS A 31 -18.57 -12.51 -1.23
C HIS A 31 -18.22 -13.82 -1.94
N VAL A 32 -16.95 -13.94 -2.31
CA VAL A 32 -16.39 -15.13 -2.95
C VAL A 32 -15.12 -15.55 -2.20
N SER A 33 -15.06 -16.83 -1.84
CA SER A 33 -13.91 -17.46 -1.21
C SER A 33 -13.47 -18.69 -1.99
N VAL A 34 -12.29 -18.59 -2.60
CA VAL A 34 -11.67 -19.66 -3.39
C VAL A 34 -10.23 -19.79 -2.94
N VAL A 35 -10.06 -20.45 -1.79
CA VAL A 35 -8.78 -20.58 -1.08
C VAL A 35 -8.15 -21.95 -1.36
N GLY A 36 -6.83 -22.03 -1.50
CA GLY A 36 -6.14 -23.32 -1.49
C GLY A 36 -6.39 -24.19 -2.73
N ARG A 37 -6.92 -23.63 -3.83
CA ARG A 37 -7.40 -24.40 -4.98
C ARG A 37 -6.39 -24.51 -6.12
N GLY A 38 -5.23 -23.88 -6.01
CA GLY A 38 -4.24 -23.88 -7.09
C GLY A 38 -4.69 -23.09 -8.33
N ILE A 39 -5.51 -22.05 -8.11
CA ILE A 39 -5.88 -21.09 -9.15
C ILE A 39 -4.62 -20.38 -9.65
N VAL A 40 -4.49 -20.29 -10.96
CA VAL A 40 -3.38 -19.59 -11.65
C VAL A 40 -3.92 -18.38 -12.41
N ASP A 41 -5.10 -18.54 -13.02
CA ASP A 41 -5.80 -17.51 -13.77
C ASP A 41 -7.09 -17.12 -13.02
N MET A 42 -7.17 -15.88 -12.54
CA MET A 42 -8.33 -15.33 -11.83
C MET A 42 -9.33 -14.57 -12.73
N SER A 43 -9.10 -14.49 -14.05
CA SER A 43 -9.91 -13.68 -14.98
C SER A 43 -11.40 -14.00 -14.99
N GLY A 44 -11.77 -15.23 -14.64
CA GLY A 44 -13.18 -15.63 -14.57
C GLY A 44 -13.95 -15.04 -13.39
N ILE A 45 -13.33 -14.26 -12.50
CA ILE A 45 -14.06 -13.49 -11.48
C ILE A 45 -14.94 -12.39 -12.08
N SER A 46 -14.64 -11.96 -13.31
CA SER A 46 -15.43 -10.99 -14.09
C SER A 46 -16.92 -11.36 -14.21
N VAL A 47 -17.28 -12.65 -14.11
CA VAL A 47 -18.68 -13.11 -14.12
C VAL A 47 -19.52 -12.59 -12.94
N SER A 48 -18.86 -12.10 -11.88
CA SER A 48 -19.50 -11.60 -10.65
C SER A 48 -19.15 -10.15 -10.34
N SER A 49 -18.69 -9.39 -11.32
CA SER A 49 -18.14 -8.04 -11.13
C SER A 49 -19.13 -7.03 -10.53
N ASN A 50 -20.43 -7.18 -10.80
CA ASN A 50 -21.43 -6.15 -10.48
C ASN A 50 -21.63 -5.92 -8.99
N ASN A 51 -21.62 -6.97 -8.17
CA ASN A 51 -21.95 -6.89 -6.74
C ASN A 51 -20.83 -7.39 -5.82
N LEU A 52 -19.70 -7.86 -6.38
CA LEU A 52 -18.59 -8.36 -5.59
C LEU A 52 -18.00 -7.26 -4.71
N THR A 53 -18.03 -7.47 -3.39
CA THR A 53 -17.49 -6.55 -2.38
C THR A 53 -16.27 -7.12 -1.68
N VAL A 54 -16.18 -8.46 -1.54
CA VAL A 54 -15.09 -9.14 -0.85
C VAL A 54 -14.64 -10.38 -1.63
N LEU A 55 -13.34 -10.47 -1.89
CA LEU A 55 -12.73 -11.57 -2.62
C LEU A 55 -11.57 -12.20 -1.83
N PHE A 56 -11.68 -13.49 -1.52
CA PHE A 56 -10.62 -14.30 -0.94
C PHE A 56 -10.06 -15.28 -1.97
N LEU A 57 -8.78 -15.09 -2.32
CA LEU A 57 -8.03 -15.89 -3.28
C LEU A 57 -6.65 -16.29 -2.74
N TYR A 58 -6.49 -16.33 -1.43
CA TYR A 58 -5.22 -16.70 -0.80
C TYR A 58 -4.91 -18.20 -0.92
N ASP A 59 -3.62 -18.55 -0.74
CA ASP A 59 -3.08 -19.90 -0.90
C ASP A 59 -3.35 -20.50 -2.30
N ASN A 60 -3.16 -19.69 -3.34
CA ASN A 60 -3.28 -20.14 -4.73
C ASN A 60 -1.92 -20.03 -5.45
N LYS A 61 -1.94 -20.04 -6.78
CA LYS A 61 -0.74 -19.95 -7.64
C LYS A 61 -0.87 -18.80 -8.65
N ILE A 62 -1.62 -17.76 -8.30
CA ILE A 62 -1.89 -16.59 -9.14
C ILE A 62 -0.57 -15.83 -9.35
N GLN A 63 -0.28 -15.46 -10.59
CA GLN A 63 0.91 -14.68 -10.93
C GLN A 63 0.59 -13.25 -11.36
N VAL A 64 -0.59 -13.05 -11.93
CA VAL A 64 -1.05 -11.76 -12.45
C VAL A 64 -2.45 -11.50 -11.92
N ILE A 65 -2.67 -10.30 -11.40
CA ILE A 65 -4.00 -9.82 -11.02
C ILE A 65 -4.71 -9.37 -12.29
N GLN A 66 -5.88 -9.96 -12.58
CA GLN A 66 -6.65 -9.70 -13.80
C GLN A 66 -8.13 -10.05 -13.62
N GLY A 67 -9.01 -9.55 -14.49
CA GLY A 67 -10.45 -9.83 -14.41
C GLY A 67 -11.20 -8.99 -13.38
N LEU A 68 -10.57 -7.94 -12.84
CA LEU A 68 -11.14 -7.03 -11.84
C LEU A 68 -11.64 -5.71 -12.45
N GLU A 69 -11.59 -5.55 -13.77
CA GLU A 69 -11.77 -4.28 -14.48
C GLU A 69 -13.16 -3.66 -14.21
N ASN A 70 -14.16 -4.51 -14.00
CA ASN A 70 -15.54 -4.10 -13.73
C ASN A 70 -15.95 -4.25 -12.25
N CYS A 71 -15.03 -4.65 -11.36
CA CYS A 71 -15.31 -4.93 -9.95
C CYS A 71 -15.38 -3.64 -9.10
N HIS A 72 -16.14 -2.64 -9.55
CA HIS A 72 -16.19 -1.30 -8.95
C HIS A 72 -16.68 -1.26 -7.50
N ASN A 73 -17.37 -2.32 -7.07
CA ASN A 73 -17.88 -2.46 -5.71
C ASN A 73 -16.93 -3.19 -4.75
N LEU A 74 -15.77 -3.65 -5.24
CA LEU A 74 -14.81 -4.39 -4.43
C LEU A 74 -14.21 -3.48 -3.36
N THR A 75 -14.33 -3.91 -2.10
CA THR A 75 -13.83 -3.18 -0.92
C THR A 75 -12.64 -3.90 -0.28
N ARG A 76 -12.58 -5.23 -0.38
CA ARG A 76 -11.55 -6.05 0.25
C ARG A 76 -11.04 -7.12 -0.71
N LEU A 77 -9.73 -7.16 -0.91
CA LEU A 77 -9.06 -8.12 -1.77
C LEU A 77 -7.94 -8.83 -1.00
N TYR A 78 -8.05 -10.16 -0.91
CA TYR A 78 -7.12 -11.02 -0.19
C TYR A 78 -6.46 -12.00 -1.15
N LEU A 79 -5.14 -11.83 -1.35
CA LEU A 79 -4.31 -12.53 -2.34
C LEU A 79 -3.03 -13.11 -1.70
N GLN A 80 -3.04 -13.37 -0.38
CA GLN A 80 -1.86 -13.85 0.33
C GLN A 80 -1.37 -15.19 -0.23
N ASN A 81 -0.06 -15.45 -0.10
CA ASN A 81 0.54 -16.72 -0.48
C ASN A 81 0.21 -17.13 -1.92
N ASN A 82 0.46 -16.21 -2.85
CA ASN A 82 0.39 -16.45 -4.29
C ASN A 82 1.78 -16.25 -4.91
N ASN A 83 1.86 -16.18 -6.24
CA ASN A 83 3.10 -15.98 -6.98
C ASN A 83 3.13 -14.62 -7.70
N ILE A 84 2.45 -13.61 -7.16
CA ILE A 84 2.32 -12.29 -7.79
C ILE A 84 3.64 -11.53 -7.68
N SER A 85 4.14 -11.00 -8.79
CA SER A 85 5.41 -10.25 -8.81
C SER A 85 5.25 -8.73 -8.94
N SER A 86 4.06 -8.23 -9.31
CA SER A 86 3.78 -6.81 -9.50
C SER A 86 2.36 -6.45 -9.07
N ILE A 87 2.17 -5.23 -8.58
CA ILE A 87 0.86 -4.63 -8.29
C ILE A 87 0.33 -3.97 -9.57
N SER A 88 0.04 -4.80 -10.57
CA SER A 88 -0.55 -4.39 -11.86
C SER A 88 -1.91 -5.04 -12.03
N GLY A 89 -2.79 -4.47 -12.86
CA GLY A 89 -4.16 -4.98 -13.06
C GLY A 89 -5.14 -4.53 -11.98
N LEU A 90 -4.76 -3.52 -11.20
CA LEU A 90 -5.61 -2.80 -10.24
C LEU A 90 -5.90 -1.37 -10.72
N GLU A 91 -5.40 -0.96 -11.88
CA GLU A 91 -5.50 0.42 -12.38
C GLU A 91 -6.92 0.80 -12.78
N THR A 92 -7.75 -0.20 -13.09
CA THR A 92 -9.07 -0.01 -13.69
C THR A 92 -10.19 -0.22 -12.67
N GLY A 93 -10.67 0.90 -12.12
CA GLY A 93 -12.03 0.96 -11.59
C GLY A 93 -12.26 0.48 -10.16
N LEU A 94 -11.21 0.15 -9.39
CA LEU A 94 -11.32 -0.32 -8.00
C LEU A 94 -11.42 0.82 -6.98
N TYR A 95 -12.24 1.83 -7.27
CA TYR A 95 -12.32 3.06 -6.48
C TYR A 95 -12.74 2.82 -5.03
N LYS A 96 -13.47 1.75 -4.72
CA LYS A 96 -13.95 1.45 -3.35
C LYS A 96 -13.02 0.54 -2.55
N LEU A 97 -11.90 0.09 -3.13
CA LEU A 97 -11.00 -0.84 -2.47
C LEU A 97 -10.34 -0.16 -1.28
N SER A 98 -10.62 -0.66 -0.07
CA SER A 98 -10.08 -0.12 1.18
C SER A 98 -9.07 -1.05 1.84
N VAL A 99 -9.12 -2.34 1.57
CA VAL A 99 -8.17 -3.32 2.10
C VAL A 99 -7.59 -4.17 0.97
N LEU A 100 -6.25 -4.14 0.85
CA LEU A 100 -5.50 -5.01 -0.04
C LEU A 100 -4.49 -5.81 0.78
N ASN A 101 -4.55 -7.14 0.67
CA ASN A 101 -3.57 -8.02 1.27
C ASN A 101 -2.89 -8.90 0.21
N ILE A 102 -1.60 -8.65 0.00
CA ILE A 102 -0.73 -9.30 -0.99
C ILE A 102 0.53 -9.86 -0.33
N SER A 103 0.46 -10.18 0.96
CA SER A 103 1.57 -10.78 1.71
C SER A 103 1.95 -12.16 1.19
N GLY A 104 3.20 -12.59 1.38
CA GLY A 104 3.62 -13.92 0.92
C GLY A 104 3.66 -14.08 -0.61
N ASN A 105 3.82 -12.99 -1.35
CA ASN A 105 3.97 -12.99 -2.81
C ASN A 105 5.44 -12.79 -3.21
N LYS A 106 5.72 -12.36 -4.45
CA LYS A 106 7.07 -12.11 -4.98
C LYS A 106 7.23 -10.65 -5.41
N ILE A 107 6.59 -9.72 -4.69
CA ILE A 107 6.55 -8.31 -5.03
C ILE A 107 7.86 -7.66 -4.59
N LYS A 108 8.64 -7.23 -5.57
CA LYS A 108 9.89 -6.50 -5.34
C LYS A 108 9.67 -4.98 -5.27
N ILE A 109 8.78 -4.46 -6.12
CA ILE A 109 8.52 -3.02 -6.22
C ILE A 109 7.06 -2.78 -5.87
N ILE A 110 6.82 -1.94 -4.87
CA ILE A 110 5.49 -1.43 -4.53
C ILE A 110 5.26 -0.20 -5.40
N SER A 111 4.34 -0.35 -6.37
CA SER A 111 3.99 0.65 -7.38
C SER A 111 2.48 0.72 -7.58
N GLY A 112 1.99 1.75 -8.28
CA GLY A 112 0.60 1.81 -8.76
C GLY A 112 -0.45 2.09 -7.68
N LEU A 113 -0.04 2.41 -6.44
CA LEU A 113 -0.97 2.68 -5.34
C LEU A 113 -1.87 3.89 -5.63
N HIS A 114 -1.39 4.88 -6.40
CA HIS A 114 -2.14 6.07 -6.82
C HIS A 114 -3.45 5.77 -7.57
N ASN A 115 -3.64 4.54 -8.07
CA ASN A 115 -4.88 4.10 -8.72
C ASN A 115 -5.95 3.63 -7.73
N LEU A 116 -5.63 3.55 -6.44
CA LEU A 116 -6.50 3.02 -5.38
C LEU A 116 -6.83 4.11 -4.35
N PRO A 117 -7.71 5.06 -4.70
CA PRO A 117 -7.85 6.30 -3.93
C PRO A 117 -8.41 6.15 -2.53
N ASN A 118 -9.20 5.09 -2.30
CA ASN A 118 -9.79 4.79 -1.00
C ASN A 118 -9.05 3.68 -0.25
N LEU A 119 -7.84 3.28 -0.68
CA LEU A 119 -7.07 2.25 0.00
C LEU A 119 -6.67 2.74 1.39
N GLN A 120 -7.12 2.03 2.42
CA GLN A 120 -6.88 2.37 3.82
C GLN A 120 -5.85 1.47 4.48
N THR A 121 -5.79 0.21 4.06
CA THR A 121 -4.91 -0.79 4.64
C THR A 121 -4.24 -1.61 3.55
N LEU A 122 -2.91 -1.63 3.59
CA LEU A 122 -2.08 -2.41 2.68
C LEU A 122 -1.19 -3.37 3.48
N TYR A 123 -1.30 -4.67 3.18
CA TYR A 123 -0.42 -5.70 3.70
C TYR A 123 0.46 -6.23 2.57
N VAL A 124 1.78 -6.10 2.75
CA VAL A 124 2.81 -6.52 1.80
C VAL A 124 3.89 -7.34 2.51
N ASP A 125 3.61 -7.88 3.71
CA ASP A 125 4.61 -8.60 4.51
C ASP A 125 5.08 -9.90 3.83
N LYS A 126 6.29 -10.35 4.21
CA LYS A 126 6.84 -11.67 3.85
C LYS A 126 6.93 -11.94 2.34
N GLN A 127 7.39 -10.97 1.54
CA GLN A 127 7.67 -11.22 0.13
C GLN A 127 8.82 -12.21 -0.03
N ILE A 128 8.62 -13.19 -0.91
CA ILE A 128 9.53 -14.28 -1.24
C ILE A 128 10.41 -13.84 -2.40
N LEU A 129 11.43 -13.06 -2.06
CA LEU A 129 12.43 -12.54 -3.01
C LEU A 129 13.72 -13.36 -2.95
N ASN A 130 14.57 -13.19 -3.96
CA ASN A 130 15.92 -13.75 -3.91
C ASN A 130 16.74 -13.10 -2.78
N LYS A 131 17.79 -13.78 -2.30
CA LYS A 131 18.61 -13.34 -1.16
C LYS A 131 19.13 -11.91 -1.28
N ASP A 132 19.39 -11.46 -2.50
CA ASP A 132 19.93 -10.13 -2.81
C ASP A 132 18.86 -9.16 -3.33
N GLU A 133 17.58 -9.45 -3.13
CA GLU A 133 16.48 -8.59 -3.52
C GLU A 133 15.76 -8.06 -2.29
N ALA A 134 15.49 -6.76 -2.32
CA ALA A 134 14.78 -6.06 -1.27
C ALA A 134 13.48 -5.51 -1.83
N VAL A 135 12.50 -5.31 -0.95
CA VAL A 135 11.29 -4.58 -1.29
C VAL A 135 11.64 -3.09 -1.40
N GLU A 136 11.28 -2.49 -2.52
CA GLU A 136 11.50 -1.09 -2.85
C GLU A 136 10.16 -0.43 -3.20
N PHE A 137 10.10 0.89 -3.08
CA PHE A 137 8.97 1.70 -3.53
C PHE A 137 9.42 2.44 -4.78
N ASP A 138 8.58 2.50 -5.81
CA ASP A 138 8.91 3.30 -6.99
C ASP A 138 8.86 4.80 -6.67
N LEU A 139 9.56 5.58 -7.49
CA LEU A 139 9.62 7.03 -7.32
C LEU A 139 8.25 7.67 -7.44
N ASP A 140 7.36 7.14 -8.28
CA ASP A 140 6.00 7.68 -8.45
C ASP A 140 5.10 7.39 -7.26
N THR A 141 5.23 6.23 -6.59
CA THR A 141 4.55 5.99 -5.31
C THR A 141 5.16 6.85 -4.23
N LEU A 142 6.49 6.98 -4.17
CA LEU A 142 7.12 7.87 -3.19
C LEU A 142 6.80 9.34 -3.43
N ALA A 143 6.71 9.81 -4.68
CA ALA A 143 6.35 11.18 -5.07
C ALA A 143 4.85 11.44 -4.97
N GLY A 144 4.01 10.45 -5.27
CA GLY A 144 2.58 10.50 -4.96
C GLY A 144 2.29 10.61 -3.46
N LEU A 145 3.28 10.22 -2.66
CA LEU A 145 3.30 10.41 -1.22
C LEU A 145 4.03 11.76 -0.87
N SER A 146 5.19 12.09 -1.47
CA SER A 146 6.06 13.20 -1.04
C SER A 146 5.87 14.54 -1.75
N GLU A 147 5.19 14.60 -2.91
CA GLU A 147 4.98 15.84 -3.66
C GLU A 147 3.58 16.45 -3.47
N LEU A 148 3.62 17.70 -3.03
CA LEU A 148 2.50 18.52 -2.57
C LEU A 148 1.50 18.90 -3.67
N GLU A 149 0.25 18.96 -3.23
CA GLU A 149 -0.92 19.65 -3.80
C GLU A 149 -1.68 18.97 -4.96
N ILE A 150 -1.02 18.31 -5.93
CA ILE A 150 -1.75 17.70 -7.08
C ILE A 150 -1.99 16.19 -6.92
N LEU A 151 -1.03 15.46 -6.33
CA LEU A 151 -1.18 14.02 -6.01
C LEU A 151 -1.84 13.78 -4.65
N VAL A 152 -1.84 14.81 -3.81
CA VAL A 152 -2.51 14.85 -2.51
C VAL A 152 -3.99 14.45 -2.65
N GLU A 153 -4.67 14.66 -3.78
CA GLU A 153 -6.05 14.21 -3.97
C GLU A 153 -6.24 12.69 -4.11
N ARG A 154 -5.20 11.93 -4.47
CA ARG A 154 -5.40 10.60 -5.08
C ARG A 154 -5.17 9.40 -4.17
N CYS A 155 -4.50 9.52 -3.02
CA CYS A 155 -4.32 8.40 -2.06
C CYS A 155 -4.29 8.82 -0.57
N LYS A 156 -5.13 9.79 -0.16
CA LYS A 156 -5.19 10.28 1.24
C LYS A 156 -5.61 9.23 2.27
N SER A 157 -6.18 8.12 1.82
CA SER A 157 -6.85 7.19 2.73
C SER A 157 -5.92 6.21 3.44
N LEU A 158 -4.68 6.02 2.97
CA LEU A 158 -3.81 4.98 3.51
C LEU A 158 -3.41 5.32 4.95
N SER A 159 -3.95 4.55 5.90
CA SER A 159 -3.81 4.79 7.34
C SER A 159 -2.94 3.74 8.02
N SER A 160 -2.85 2.53 7.44
CA SER A 160 -2.08 1.42 7.97
C SER A 160 -1.31 0.72 6.87
N LEU A 161 -0.01 0.56 7.08
CA LEU A 161 0.91 -0.14 6.18
C LEU A 161 1.64 -1.24 6.94
N GLN A 162 1.59 -2.46 6.42
CA GLN A 162 2.30 -3.62 6.99
C GLN A 162 3.30 -4.14 5.96
N ILE A 163 4.59 -3.88 6.22
CA ILE A 163 5.73 -4.28 5.38
C ILE A 163 6.77 -5.07 6.16
N ALA A 164 6.46 -5.46 7.39
CA ALA A 164 7.29 -6.28 8.25
C ALA A 164 7.74 -7.59 7.57
N ASN A 165 8.86 -8.14 8.03
CA ASN A 165 9.42 -9.40 7.52
C ASN A 165 9.79 -9.37 6.03
N ASN A 166 9.96 -8.18 5.46
CA ASN A 166 10.62 -7.98 4.17
C ASN A 166 12.07 -7.56 4.37
N LEU A 167 12.94 -7.92 3.44
CA LEU A 167 14.26 -7.31 3.37
C LEU A 167 14.09 -5.88 2.83
N ILE A 168 14.35 -4.89 3.68
CA ILE A 168 14.31 -3.47 3.33
C ILE A 168 15.71 -2.89 3.50
N ARG A 169 16.29 -2.39 2.41
CA ARG A 169 17.65 -1.80 2.44
C ARG A 169 17.68 -0.37 2.95
N ASP A 170 16.61 0.38 2.68
CA ASP A 170 16.55 1.78 3.02
C ASP A 170 16.29 1.97 4.53
N ARG A 171 17.35 2.29 5.27
CA ARG A 171 17.28 2.58 6.71
C ARG A 171 16.42 3.79 7.05
N TYR A 172 16.17 4.67 6.08
CA TYR A 172 15.33 5.86 6.25
C TYR A 172 13.92 5.70 5.67
N LEU A 173 13.54 4.47 5.27
CA LEU A 173 12.25 4.23 4.64
C LEU A 173 11.09 4.68 5.52
N ARG A 174 11.13 4.42 6.83
CA ARG A 174 10.07 4.87 7.74
C ARG A 174 9.89 6.38 7.67
N GLN A 175 10.99 7.14 7.73
CA GLN A 175 10.92 8.60 7.70
C GLN A 175 10.39 9.08 6.35
N LYS A 176 10.88 8.50 5.24
CA LYS A 176 10.36 8.79 3.90
C LYS A 176 8.87 8.51 3.82
N LEU A 177 8.38 7.37 4.29
CA LEU A 177 6.96 7.01 4.29
C LEU A 177 6.11 7.95 5.14
N ILE A 178 6.61 8.40 6.30
CA ILE A 178 5.90 9.34 7.17
C ILE A 178 5.80 10.72 6.52
N LEU A 179 6.93 11.23 6.02
CA LEU A 179 7.00 12.52 5.32
C LEU A 179 6.13 12.54 4.06
N ALA A 180 6.03 11.38 3.42
CA ALA A 180 5.26 11.18 2.22
C ALA A 180 3.78 10.84 2.53
N ASN A 181 3.37 10.60 3.78
CA ASN A 181 1.95 10.39 4.05
C ASN A 181 1.56 10.90 5.42
N SER A 182 1.03 12.13 5.45
CA SER A 182 0.54 12.77 6.66
C SER A 182 -0.68 12.09 7.29
N MET A 183 -1.35 11.18 6.57
CA MET A 183 -2.50 10.41 7.05
C MET A 183 -2.11 9.03 7.61
N LEU A 184 -0.86 8.62 7.45
CA LEU A 184 -0.36 7.33 7.91
C LEU A 184 -0.31 7.32 9.44
N ARG A 185 -1.07 6.42 10.06
CA ARG A 185 -1.22 6.32 11.51
C ARG A 185 -0.43 5.17 12.11
N SER A 186 -0.14 4.13 11.33
CA SER A 186 0.58 2.95 11.79
C SER A 186 1.44 2.35 10.67
N ILE A 187 2.66 1.96 11.03
CA ILE A 187 3.56 1.16 10.18
C ILE A 187 4.02 -0.03 11.00
N ASP A 188 3.81 -1.24 10.49
CA ASP A 188 4.18 -2.50 11.17
C ASP A 188 3.60 -2.62 12.59
N GLY A 189 2.41 -2.04 12.79
CA GLY A 189 1.72 -2.02 14.09
C GLY A 189 2.30 -1.01 15.08
N LYS A 190 3.29 -0.22 14.69
CA LYS A 190 3.80 0.92 15.48
C LYS A 190 3.12 2.19 15.05
N ASP A 191 2.58 2.91 16.03
CA ASP A 191 1.94 4.20 15.79
C ASP A 191 2.92 5.21 15.17
N VAL A 192 2.41 6.02 14.25
CA VAL A 192 3.06 7.22 13.74
C VAL A 192 2.41 8.38 14.47
N THR A 193 3.14 9.00 15.39
CA THR A 193 2.59 10.08 16.21
C THR A 193 2.67 11.42 15.48
N GLN A 194 1.76 12.33 15.82
CA GLN A 194 1.81 13.71 15.34
C GLN A 194 3.17 14.37 15.63
N THR A 195 3.74 14.08 16.79
CA THR A 195 5.07 14.57 17.20
C THR A 195 6.21 14.01 16.34
N GLU A 196 6.15 12.74 15.94
CA GLU A 196 7.13 12.13 15.02
C GLU A 196 7.05 12.81 13.64
N HIS A 197 5.83 13.01 13.13
CA HIS A 197 5.62 13.69 11.86
C HIS A 197 6.14 15.14 11.88
N GLU A 198 5.76 15.94 12.88
CA GLU A 198 6.22 17.33 13.03
C GLU A 198 7.75 17.43 13.17
N PHE A 199 8.35 16.51 13.92
CA PHE A 199 9.81 16.45 14.07
C PHE A 199 10.50 16.20 12.73
N LEU A 200 10.02 15.23 11.95
CA LEU A 200 10.60 14.89 10.64
C LEU A 200 10.45 16.06 9.66
N CYS A 201 9.29 16.71 9.60
CA CYS A 201 9.09 17.89 8.74
C CYS A 201 10.06 19.03 9.10
N ARG A 202 10.25 19.31 10.40
CA ARG A 202 11.21 20.35 10.84
C ARG A 202 12.65 19.97 10.50
N MET A 203 13.01 18.71 10.66
CA MET A 203 14.34 18.21 10.33
C MET A 203 14.63 18.29 8.82
N GLU A 204 13.65 17.98 7.96
CA GLU A 204 13.79 18.16 6.51
C GLU A 204 13.92 19.63 6.13
N ALA A 205 13.08 20.51 6.67
CA ALA A 205 13.17 21.95 6.41
C ALA A 205 14.56 22.53 6.79
N GLN A 206 15.15 22.04 7.89
CA GLN A 206 16.51 22.39 8.32
C GLN A 206 17.60 21.83 7.39
N ARG A 207 17.41 20.62 6.84
CA ARG A 207 18.33 20.06 5.84
C ARG A 207 18.29 20.84 4.53
N PHE A 208 17.11 21.24 4.07
CA PHE A 208 16.94 22.07 2.87
C PHE A 208 17.57 23.46 3.01
N THR A 209 17.40 24.10 4.16
CA THR A 209 18.05 25.40 4.44
C THR A 209 19.57 25.28 4.50
N ARG A 210 20.12 24.26 5.17
CA ARG A 210 21.57 24.01 5.21
C ARG A 210 22.17 23.66 3.83
N SER A 211 21.44 22.90 3.02
CA SER A 211 21.80 22.59 1.63
C SER A 211 21.93 23.87 0.79
N LYS A 212 20.92 24.76 0.84
CA LYS A 212 20.92 26.06 0.14
C LYS A 212 22.05 27.00 0.60
N LEU A 213 22.36 27.02 1.90
CA LEU A 213 23.48 27.77 2.47
C LEU A 213 24.85 27.25 2.00
N SER A 214 24.99 25.95 1.70
CA SER A 214 26.25 25.37 1.19
C SER A 214 26.49 25.65 -0.31
N THR A 215 25.44 25.97 -1.06
CA THR A 215 25.50 26.25 -2.50
C THR A 215 25.67 27.73 -2.86
N GLN A 216 25.65 28.65 -1.89
CA GLN A 216 25.96 30.06 -2.14
C GLN A 216 27.48 30.30 -2.13
N PRO A 217 28.03 31.11 -3.07
CA PRO A 217 29.45 31.44 -3.06
C PRO A 217 29.78 32.17 -1.76
N LYS A 218 30.88 31.79 -1.10
CA LYS A 218 31.41 32.49 0.06
C LYS A 218 31.78 33.93 -0.31
N GLN A 219 30.84 34.86 -0.15
CA GLN A 219 31.15 36.27 0.00
C GLN A 219 31.12 36.58 1.50
N THR A 220 32.29 36.87 2.03
CA THR A 220 32.52 37.53 3.31
C THR A 220 31.70 38.81 3.39
N LEU A 221 30.92 39.00 4.46
CA LEU A 221 31.00 40.16 5.35
C LEU A 221 30.01 40.03 6.50
N HIS A 222 30.43 40.56 7.65
CA HIS A 222 29.78 40.58 8.95
C HIS A 222 28.32 41.07 8.91
N GLU A 223 27.39 40.29 9.48
CA GLU A 223 26.18 40.85 10.09
C GLU A 223 25.56 39.87 11.10
N GLN A 224 25.67 40.29 12.38
CA GLN A 224 24.78 40.08 13.53
C GLN A 224 24.15 38.68 13.74
N LEU A 225 24.74 37.97 14.71
CA LEU A 225 24.16 36.80 15.37
C LEU A 225 22.97 37.22 16.25
N GLU A 226 21.75 36.88 15.85
CA GLU A 226 20.68 36.59 16.81
C GLU A 226 20.54 35.07 16.90
N GLU A 227 20.91 34.51 18.05
CA GLU A 227 20.66 33.10 18.36
C GLU A 227 19.14 32.87 18.51
N PRO A 228 18.53 31.88 17.83
CA PRO A 228 17.19 31.47 18.16
C PRO A 228 17.19 30.78 19.52
N GLN A 229 16.37 31.29 20.44
CA GLN A 229 16.25 30.83 21.82
C GLN A 229 16.15 29.30 21.93
N SER A 230 16.98 28.75 22.82
CA SER A 230 17.00 27.34 23.17
C SER A 230 15.70 26.94 23.87
N HIS A 231 14.76 26.36 23.13
CA HIS A 231 13.70 25.56 23.75
C HIS A 231 14.26 24.22 24.22
N PRO A 232 13.91 23.75 25.43
CA PRO A 232 14.41 22.49 25.97
C PRO A 232 14.00 21.33 25.06
N ILE A 233 14.96 20.43 24.81
CA ILE A 233 14.77 19.20 24.04
C ILE A 233 13.69 18.35 24.73
N PRO A 234 12.54 18.06 24.09
CA PRO A 234 11.59 17.10 24.62
C PRO A 234 12.22 15.71 24.62
N HIS A 235 11.98 14.94 25.68
CA HIS A 235 12.54 13.61 25.86
C HIS A 235 12.36 12.72 24.62
N LEU A 236 13.45 12.06 24.22
CA LEU A 236 13.43 11.07 23.15
C LEU A 236 12.37 9.99 23.47
N PRO A 237 11.54 9.58 22.49
CA PRO A 237 10.77 8.36 22.60
C PRO A 237 11.72 7.16 22.81
N PRO A 238 11.35 6.15 23.61
CA PRO A 238 12.23 5.04 23.99
C PRO A 238 12.82 4.22 22.82
N TYR A 239 12.28 4.37 21.61
CA TYR A 239 12.78 3.70 20.40
C TYR A 239 13.85 4.49 19.63
N ALA A 240 14.27 5.66 20.13
CA ALA A 240 15.15 6.56 19.40
C ALA A 240 16.66 6.29 19.59
N SER A 241 17.04 5.17 20.22
CA SER A 241 18.44 4.74 20.33
C SER A 241 19.08 4.31 18.99
N GLN A 242 18.29 4.19 17.92
CA GLN A 242 18.75 3.90 16.57
C GLN A 242 19.13 5.16 15.75
N TYR A 243 19.04 6.36 16.34
CA TYR A 243 19.28 7.65 15.68
C TYR A 243 20.62 8.32 16.05
N ARG A 244 21.62 7.55 16.52
CA ARG A 244 23.01 8.00 16.61
C ARG A 244 23.82 7.54 15.40
#